data_AF-A0A382KWL1-F1
#
_entry.id   AF-A0A382KWL1-F1
#
_cell.length_a   1.000
_cell.length_b   1.000
_cell.length_c   1.000
_cell.angle_alpha   90.00
_cell.angle_beta   90.00
_cell.angle_gamma   90.00
#
_symmetry.space_group_name_H-M   'P 1'
#
loop_
_entity.id
_entity.type
_entity.pdbx_description
1 polymer ?
#
loop_
_entity_poly.entity_id
_entity_poly.type
_entity_poly.pdbx_seq_one_letter_code
_entity_poly.pdbx_strand_id
1 'polypeptide(L)' 'MTESFRVNRHVDTKVPMRDGVQLSADLFLPRGAGPRPTVLMRTPYSNSLEATIE' A
#
# COMPACT_ATOMS: atom_id res chain seq x y z
N MET A 1 24.39 -5.68 0.25
CA MET A 1 24.11 -4.37 0.87
C MET A 1 22.64 -4.06 0.63
N THR A 2 21.86 -3.83 1.68
CA THR A 2 20.43 -3.52 1.52
C THR A 2 20.29 -2.02 1.28
N GLU A 3 19.80 -1.62 0.11
CA GLU A 3 19.43 -0.23 -0.14
C GLU A 3 18.15 0.09 0.64
N SER A 4 18.15 1.20 1.39
CA SER A 4 16.97 1.73 2.06
C SER A 4 16.40 2.90 1.27
N PHE A 5 15.07 2.90 1.08
CA PHE A 5 14.36 3.96 0.38
C PHE A 5 13.46 4.72 1.34
N ARG A 6 13.39 6.05 1.19
CA ARG A 6 12.27 6.81 1.76
C ARG A 6 10.99 6.41 1.04
N VAL A 7 9.89 6.25 1.77
CA VAL A 7 8.61 5.76 1.22
C VAL A 7 7.58 6.88 1.15
N ASN A 8 6.83 6.94 0.05
CA ASN A 8 5.57 7.67 -0.05
C ASN A 8 4.42 6.73 0.30
N ARG A 9 3.58 7.15 1.25
CA ARG A 9 2.36 6.43 1.60
C ARG A 9 1.16 7.13 0.98
N HIS A 10 0.37 6.39 0.20
CA HIS A 10 -0.94 6.84 -0.28
C HIS A 10 -1.99 6.00 0.42
N VAL A 11 -2.83 6.64 1.22
CA VAL A 11 -3.88 5.98 2.00
C VAL A 11 -5.17 5.97 1.21
N ASP A 12 -5.92 4.87 1.33
CA ASP A 12 -7.26 4.74 0.77
C ASP A 12 -7.33 4.97 -0.76
N THR A 13 -6.31 4.49 -1.48
CA THR A 13 -6.35 4.51 -2.95
C THR A 13 -7.46 3.59 -3.43
N LYS A 14 -8.48 4.16 -4.07
CA LYS A 14 -9.64 3.41 -4.56
C LYS A 14 -9.28 2.63 -5.82
N VAL A 15 -9.41 1.31 -5.75
CA VAL A 15 -9.16 0.40 -6.87
C VAL A 15 -10.50 -0.22 -7.33
N PRO A 16 -10.95 0.06 -8.57
CA PRO A 16 -12.22 -0.47 -9.07
C PRO A 16 -12.10 -1.95 -9.43
N MET A 17 -13.04 -2.75 -8.94
CA MET A 17 -13.20 -4.15 -9.28
C MET A 17 -14.12 -4.34 -10.50
N ARG A 18 -14.19 -5.57 -11.01
CA ARG A 18 -15.01 -5.93 -12.19
C ARG A 18 -16.49 -5.65 -12.03
N ASP A 19 -16.98 -5.63 -10.80
CA ASP A 19 -18.37 -5.40 -10.41
C ASP A 19 -18.67 -3.93 -10.07
N GLY A 20 -17.68 -3.05 -10.20
CA GLY A 20 -17.78 -1.63 -9.89
C GLY A 20 -17.54 -1.28 -8.43
N VAL A 21 -17.34 -2.24 -7.52
CA VAL A 21 -16.98 -1.97 -6.13
C VAL A 21 -15.56 -1.41 -6.07
N GLN A 22 -15.36 -0.36 -5.27
CA GLN A 22 -14.05 0.27 -5.07
C GLN A 22 -13.41 -0.23 -3.76
N LEU A 23 -12.35 -1.03 -3.89
CA LEU A 23 -11.58 -1.49 -2.73
C LEU A 23 -10.55 -0.44 -2.32
N SER A 24 -10.35 -0.30 -1.01
CA SER A 24 -9.31 0.54 -0.43
C SER A 24 -7.94 -0.14 -0.48
N ALA A 25 -6.92 0.57 -0.96
CA ALA A 25 -5.54 0.10 -0.97
C ALA A 25 -4.59 1.17 -0.40
N ASP A 26 -3.77 0.76 0.56
CA ASP A 26 -2.65 1.55 1.05
C ASP A 26 -1.39 1.21 0.25
N LEU A 27 -0.81 2.21 -0.41
CA LEU A 27 0.35 2.05 -1.28
C LEU A 27 1.61 2.59 -0.61
N PHE A 28 2.66 1.76 -0.58
CA PHE A 28 3.99 2.11 -0.09
C PHE A 28 4.98 2.14 -1.26
N LEU A 29 5.25 3.34 -1.77
CA LEU A 29 6.07 3.53 -2.98
C LEU A 29 7.46 4.09 -2.63
N PRO A 30 8.57 3.44 -3.02
CA PRO A 30 9.91 3.96 -2.78
C PRO A 30 10.17 5.22 -3.62
N ARG A 31 10.60 6.30 -2.97
CA ARG A 31 10.90 7.58 -3.62
C ARG A 31 12.14 7.45 -4.52
N GLY A 32 12.00 7.87 -5.78
CA GLY A 32 13.13 7.97 -6.72
C GLY A 32 13.68 6.65 -7.24
N ALA A 33 13.06 5.51 -6.91
CA ALA A 33 13.59 4.18 -7.25
C ALA A 33 13.16 3.65 -8.64
N GLY A 34 12.31 4.38 -9.37
CA GLY A 34 11.68 3.92 -10.61
C GLY A 34 10.71 2.75 -10.39
N PRO A 35 10.24 2.08 -11.47
CA PRO A 35 9.44 0.87 -11.36
C PRO A 35 10.19 -0.24 -10.62
N ARG A 36 9.52 -0.91 -9.67
CA ARG A 36 10.07 -2.00 -8.86
C ARG A 36 9.04 -3.13 -8.72
N PRO A 37 9.47 -4.36 -8.44
CA PRO A 37 8.54 -5.45 -8.10
C PRO A 37 7.60 -5.05 -6.97
N THR A 38 6.34 -5.47 -7.07
CA THR A 38 5.31 -5.14 -6.09
C THR A 38 5.01 -6.36 -5.21
N VAL A 39 4.92 -6.13 -3.90
CA VAL A 39 4.37 -7.10 -2.94
C VAL A 39 2.92 -6.69 -2.65
N LEU A 40 2.00 -7.63 -2.82
CA LEU A 40 0.58 -7.42 -2.57
C LEU A 40 0.13 -8.21 -1.35
N MET A 41 -0.50 -7.52 -0.41
CA MET A 41 -1.20 -8.11 0.72
C MET A 41 -2.68 -7.75 0.62
N ARG A 42 -3.54 -8.75 0.85
CA ARG A 42 -4.99 -8.56 0.95
C ARG A 42 -5.44 -9.11 2.29
N THR A 43 -6.29 -8.37 2.98
CA THR A 43 -6.80 -8.73 4.29
C THR A 43 -8.30 -8.45 4.35
N PRO A 44 -9.12 -9.30 5.00
CA PRO A 44 -10.51 -8.98 5.30
C PRO A 44 -10.65 -8.02 6.48
N TYR A 45 -9.55 -7.73 7.20
CA TYR A 45 -9.48 -6.78 8.29
C TYR A 45 -9.07 -5.38 7.80
N SER A 46 -8.89 -4.44 8.71
CA SER A 46 -8.37 -3.10 8.40
C SER A 46 -7.07 -3.20 7.59
N ASN A 47 -7.02 -2.48 6.47
CA ASN A 47 -5.79 -2.25 5.69
C ASN A 47 -4.98 -1.07 6.24
N SER A 48 -5.55 -0.32 7.18
CA SER A 48 -4.89 0.76 7.88
C SER A 48 -4.13 0.18 9.06
N LEU A 49 -2.81 0.26 8.99
CA LEU A 49 -1.92 0.06 10.13
C LEU A 49 -2.01 1.29 11.03
N GLU A 50 -3.08 1.42 11.81
CA GLU A 50 -2.91 2.02 13.14
C GLU A 50 -2.27 0.94 14.00
N ALA A 51 -0.95 0.99 14.12
CA ALA A 51 -0.31 0.34 15.25
C ALA A 51 -0.79 1.12 16.48
N THR A 52 -1.85 0.64 17.14
CA THR A 52 -2.11 0.97 18.53
C THR A 52 -0.92 0.40 19.31
N ILE A 53 0.10 1.24 19.46
CA ILE A 53 1.14 1.05 20.46
C ILE A 53 0.49 1.52 21.76
N GLU A 54 0.02 0.56 22.57
CA GLU A 54 0.02 0.74 24.03
C GLU A 54 1.45 0.49 24.56
#